data_AF-A0AAV3EF35-F1
#
_entry.id   AF-A0AAV3EF35-F1
#
_cell.length_a   1.000
_cell.length_b   1.000
_cell.length_c   1.000
_cell.angle_alpha   90.00
_cell.angle_beta   90.00
_cell.angle_gamma   90.00
#
_symmetry.space_group_name_H-M   'P 1'
#
loop_
_entity.id
_entity.type
_entity.pdbx_description
1 polymer ?
#
loop_
_entity_poly.entity_id
_entity_poly.type
_entity_poly.pdbx_seq_one_letter_code
_entity_poly.pdbx_strand_id
1 'polypeptide(L)'
;MKALNKESILYCDELETELHDAEMMQLDEQIFLMPNYPCEFEVKFLDYYHKNHNYPLFYESYLQNIMEFLESQDIKNGADAFIDDNHNLVLFYMGKAIEPREKREYLQPR
;
A
#
# COMPACT_ATOMS: atom_id res chain seq x y z
N MET A 1 5.58 -13.51 3.61
CA MET A 1 5.79 -12.13 3.09
C MET A 1 7.11 -11.58 3.61
N LYS A 2 7.92 -10.98 2.72
CA LYS A 2 9.18 -10.29 3.01
C LYS A 2 9.00 -8.79 2.80
N ALA A 3 9.28 -7.97 3.80
CA ALA A 3 9.26 -6.52 3.67
C ALA A 3 10.37 -6.02 2.73
N LEU A 4 10.05 -5.00 1.92
CA LEU A 4 11.01 -4.28 1.09
C LEU A 4 11.51 -3.01 1.78
N ASN A 5 10.63 -2.32 2.50
CA ASN A 5 11.02 -1.22 3.39
C ASN A 5 11.73 -1.74 4.63
N LYS A 6 12.60 -0.90 5.20
CA LYS A 6 13.36 -1.24 6.41
C LYS A 6 12.49 -1.23 7.67
N GLU A 7 11.65 -0.20 7.80
CA GLU A 7 10.67 -0.05 8.87
C GLU A 7 9.28 0.18 8.23
N SER A 8 8.21 -0.05 8.99
CA SER A 8 6.86 0.29 8.52
C SER A 8 6.59 1.77 8.76
N ILE A 9 5.96 2.44 7.80
CA ILE A 9 5.56 3.85 7.89
C ILE A 9 4.73 4.17 9.13
N LEU A 10 4.04 3.17 9.69
CA LEU A 10 3.22 3.33 10.90
C LEU A 10 4.03 3.64 12.17
N TYR A 11 5.31 3.29 12.19
CA TYR A 11 6.18 3.43 13.37
C TYR A 11 7.27 4.46 13.20
N CYS A 12 7.40 5.04 12.01
CA CYS A 12 8.41 6.04 11.69
C CYS A 12 8.14 7.36 12.41
N ASP A 13 9.20 7.96 12.96
CA ASP A 13 9.23 9.38 13.26
C ASP A 13 9.41 10.24 11.98
N GLU A 14 9.59 11.56 12.12
CA GLU A 14 9.70 12.47 10.98
C GLU A 14 10.91 12.16 10.09
N LEU A 15 12.07 11.87 10.68
CA LEU A 15 13.29 11.55 9.92
C LEU A 15 13.18 10.16 9.28
N GLU A 16 12.65 9.20 10.02
CA GLU A 16 12.41 7.85 9.51
C GLU A 16 11.38 7.85 8.37
N THR A 17 10.39 8.76 8.41
CA THR A 17 9.43 8.97 7.33
C THR A 17 10.13 9.44 6.05
N GLU A 18 11.03 10.42 6.14
CA GLU A 18 11.79 10.89 4.97
C GLU A 18 12.64 9.77 4.35
N LEU A 19 13.26 8.92 5.18
CA LEU A 19 14.01 7.77 4.72
C LEU A 19 13.11 6.70 4.09
N HIS A 20 11.96 6.43 4.69
CA HIS A 20 10.95 5.50 4.17
C HIS A 20 10.42 5.95 2.82
N ASP A 21 10.09 7.23 2.69
CA ASP A 21 9.61 7.81 1.43
C ASP A 21 10.70 7.71 0.34
N ALA A 22 11.97 7.89 0.70
CA ALA A 22 13.08 7.68 -0.24
C ALA A 22 13.22 6.21 -0.68
N GLU A 23 12.98 5.24 0.22
CA GLU A 23 12.94 3.81 -0.13
C GLU A 23 11.78 3.52 -1.11
N MET A 24 10.61 4.12 -0.88
CA MET A 24 9.46 4.00 -1.77
C MET A 24 9.73 4.61 -3.15
N MET A 25 10.34 5.80 -3.22
CA MET A 25 10.75 6.41 -4.49
C MET A 25 11.73 5.52 -5.27
N GLN A 26 12.71 4.92 -4.57
CA GLN A 26 13.65 3.99 -5.20
C GLN A 26 12.97 2.71 -5.72
N LEU A 27 11.91 2.24 -5.05
CA LEU A 27 11.11 1.12 -5.53
C LEU A 27 10.33 1.50 -6.80
N ASP A 28 9.69 2.67 -6.81
CA ASP A 28 8.94 3.19 -7.95
C ASP A 28 9.85 3.36 -9.18
N GLU A 29 11.05 3.92 -9.00
CA GLU A 29 12.05 4.03 -10.07
C GLU A 29 12.46 2.66 -10.62
N GLN A 30 12.66 1.67 -9.75
CA GLN A 30 12.99 0.31 -10.19
C GLN A 30 11.85 -0.32 -10.99
N ILE A 31 10.61 -0.18 -10.54
CA ILE A 31 9.41 -0.67 -11.25
C ILE A 31 9.30 0.01 -12.61
N PHE A 32 9.54 1.31 -12.69
CA PHE A 32 9.49 2.07 -13.94
C PHE A 32 10.54 1.60 -14.96
N LEU A 33 11.73 1.23 -14.50
CA LEU A 33 12.82 0.73 -15.33
C LEU A 33 12.64 -0.73 -15.79
N MET A 34 11.71 -1.48 -15.17
CA MET A 34 11.41 -2.85 -15.62
C MET A 34 10.70 -2.84 -16.98
N PRO A 35 10.86 -3.91 -17.79
CA PRO A 35 10.04 -4.09 -18.97
C PRO A 35 8.56 -4.06 -18.60
N ASN A 36 7.76 -3.38 -19.41
CA ASN A 36 6.32 -3.29 -19.19
C ASN A 36 5.63 -4.62 -19.55
N TYR A 37 5.67 -5.60 -18.67
CA TYR A 37 5.08 -6.93 -18.90
C TYR A 37 3.57 -6.91 -18.61
N PRO A 38 2.79 -7.74 -19.34
CA PRO A 38 1.41 -8.03 -18.97
C PRO A 38 1.35 -8.59 -17.55
N CYS A 39 0.52 -8.01 -16.69
CA CYS A 39 0.35 -8.45 -15.32
C CYS A 39 -1.11 -8.33 -14.88
N GLU A 40 -1.46 -9.09 -13.86
CA GLU A 40 -2.73 -8.97 -13.17
C GLU A 40 -2.47 -8.30 -11.82
N PHE A 41 -3.35 -7.38 -11.40
CA PHE A 41 -3.31 -6.86 -10.05
C PHE A 41 -4.68 -6.93 -9.39
N GLU A 42 -4.65 -7.21 -8.08
CA GLU A 42 -5.82 -7.39 -7.24
C GLU A 42 -5.81 -6.34 -6.13
N VAL A 43 -6.95 -5.66 -5.94
CA VAL A 43 -7.14 -4.68 -4.86
C VAL A 43 -7.99 -5.28 -3.76
N LYS A 44 -7.41 -5.41 -2.56
CA LYS A 44 -8.10 -5.88 -1.35
C LYS A 44 -8.30 -4.76 -0.36
N PHE A 45 -9.56 -4.43 -0.09
CA PHE A 45 -9.91 -3.53 1.00
C PHE A 45 -9.78 -4.25 2.33
N LEU A 46 -9.16 -3.62 3.31
CA LEU A 46 -8.92 -4.23 4.63
C LEU A 46 -9.87 -3.69 5.70
N ASP A 47 -10.26 -2.42 5.60
CA ASP A 47 -11.21 -1.81 6.52
C ASP A 47 -12.65 -2.28 6.25
N TYR A 48 -13.46 -2.26 7.31
CA TYR A 48 -14.84 -2.75 7.27
C TYR A 48 -15.73 -1.94 6.32
N TYR A 49 -15.51 -0.63 6.21
CA TYR A 49 -16.37 0.21 5.39
C TYR A 49 -16.20 -0.15 3.92
N HIS A 50 -14.98 -0.09 3.40
CA HIS A 50 -14.74 -0.38 1.98
C HIS A 50 -14.99 -1.84 1.63
N LYS A 51 -14.73 -2.81 2.54
CA LYS A 51 -15.10 -4.23 2.33
C LYS A 51 -16.59 -4.43 2.05
N ASN A 52 -17.46 -3.60 2.63
CA ASN A 52 -18.92 -3.73 2.49
C ASN A 52 -19.51 -2.84 1.38
N HIS A 53 -18.75 -1.87 0.89
CA HIS A 53 -19.24 -0.88 -0.09
C HIS A 53 -18.55 -0.99 -1.45
N ASN A 54 -17.40 -1.66 -1.52
CA ASN A 54 -16.63 -1.87 -2.73
C ASN A 54 -16.44 -3.35 -2.99
N TYR A 55 -16.30 -3.71 -4.27
CA TYR A 55 -15.90 -5.05 -4.67
C TYR A 55 -14.37 -5.07 -4.85
N PRO A 56 -13.67 -6.15 -4.46
CA PRO A 56 -12.28 -6.35 -4.86
C PRO A 56 -12.16 -6.18 -6.36
N LEU A 57 -11.16 -5.41 -6.78
CA LEU A 57 -10.95 -5.11 -8.19
C LEU A 57 -9.84 -6.01 -8.72
N PHE A 58 -10.07 -6.59 -9.89
CA PHE A 58 -9.11 -7.41 -10.60
C PHE A 58 -8.97 -6.87 -12.02
N TYR A 59 -7.75 -6.52 -12.41
CA TYR A 59 -7.47 -5.93 -13.71
C TYR A 59 -6.39 -6.73 -14.43
N GLU A 60 -6.70 -7.17 -15.64
CA GLU A 60 -5.67 -7.50 -16.63
C GLU A 60 -5.05 -6.17 -17.09
N SER A 61 -3.74 -6.03 -16.92
CA SER A 61 -3.06 -4.76 -17.14
C SER A 61 -1.60 -4.98 -17.55
N TYR A 62 -0.82 -3.90 -17.49
CA TYR A 62 0.62 -3.94 -17.63
C TYR A 62 1.26 -3.29 -16.40
N LEU A 63 2.49 -3.68 -16.09
CA LEU A 63 3.19 -3.23 -14.87
C LEU A 63 3.11 -1.71 -14.70
N GLN A 64 3.37 -0.93 -15.74
CA GLN A 64 3.43 0.53 -15.64
C GLN A 64 2.05 1.17 -15.37
N ASN A 65 0.95 0.51 -15.71
CA ASN A 65 -0.40 1.00 -15.42
C ASN A 65 -0.73 0.96 -13.92
N ILE A 66 0.02 0.17 -13.12
CA ILE A 66 -0.16 0.19 -11.67
C ILE A 66 0.17 1.57 -11.10
N MET A 67 1.18 2.26 -11.64
CA MET A 67 1.57 3.59 -11.16
C MET A 67 0.45 4.60 -11.34
N GLU A 68 -0.20 4.59 -12.52
CA GLU A 68 -1.38 5.44 -12.79
C GLU A 68 -2.55 5.10 -11.84
N PHE A 69 -2.77 3.80 -11.59
CA PHE A 69 -3.79 3.38 -10.62
C PHE A 69 -3.47 3.93 -9.22
N LEU A 70 -2.21 3.82 -8.77
CA LEU A 70 -1.79 4.29 -7.45
C LEU A 70 -1.92 5.81 -7.32
N GLU A 71 -1.47 6.57 -8.32
CA GLU A 71 -1.62 8.03 -8.36
C GLU A 71 -3.08 8.48 -8.34
N SER A 72 -4.00 7.66 -8.87
CA SER A 72 -5.44 7.95 -8.82
C SER A 72 -6.06 7.76 -7.44
N GLN A 73 -5.37 7.05 -6.52
CA GLN A 73 -5.85 6.84 -5.16
C GLN A 73 -5.40 8.02 -4.26
N ASP A 74 -6.29 8.50 -3.40
CA ASP A 74 -6.00 9.56 -2.42
C ASP A 74 -5.19 9.00 -1.22
N ILE A 75 -3.98 8.52 -1.49
CA ILE A 75 -3.06 7.93 -0.50
C ILE A 75 -2.39 9.05 0.27
N LYS A 76 -2.74 9.22 1.55
CA LYS A 76 -2.25 10.32 2.40
C LYS A 76 -1.20 9.97 3.43
N ASN A 77 -1.04 8.69 3.78
CA ASN A 77 -0.20 8.29 4.92
C ASN A 77 0.88 7.27 4.53
N GLY A 78 1.36 7.34 3.29
CA GLY A 78 2.37 6.44 2.77
C GLY A 78 1.89 5.01 2.56
N ALA A 79 2.85 4.15 2.26
CA ALA A 79 2.63 2.74 1.96
C ALA A 79 3.83 1.92 2.38
N ASP A 80 3.58 0.64 2.68
CA ASP A 80 4.63 -0.34 2.86
C ASP A 80 4.61 -1.32 1.68
N ALA A 81 5.78 -1.76 1.25
CA ALA A 81 5.95 -2.71 0.16
C ALA A 81 6.50 -4.04 0.64
N PHE A 82 5.97 -5.12 0.08
CA PHE A 82 6.34 -6.50 0.42
C PHE A 82 6.41 -7.38 -0.82
N ILE A 83 7.16 -8.48 -0.72
CA ILE A 83 7.06 -9.62 -1.63
C ILE A 83 6.37 -10.76 -0.90
N ASP A 84 5.28 -11.27 -1.46
CA ASP A 84 4.59 -12.44 -0.88
C ASP A 84 5.31 -13.75 -1.19
N ASP A 85 4.78 -14.86 -0.67
CA ASP A 85 5.40 -16.18 -0.82
C ASP A 85 5.25 -16.74 -2.26
N ASN A 86 4.40 -16.11 -3.07
CA ASN A 86 4.21 -16.40 -4.50
C ASN A 86 5.01 -15.45 -5.41
N HIS A 87 5.88 -14.60 -4.85
CA HIS A 87 6.67 -13.60 -5.56
C HIS A 87 5.88 -12.44 -6.18
N ASN A 88 4.69 -12.15 -5.64
CA ASN A 88 3.94 -10.95 -6.01
C ASN A 88 4.45 -9.74 -5.23
N LEU A 89 4.51 -8.58 -5.89
CA LEU A 89 4.66 -7.29 -5.22
C LEU A 89 3.32 -6.92 -4.56
N VAL A 90 3.36 -6.65 -3.26
CA VAL A 90 2.21 -6.23 -2.47
C VAL A 90 2.50 -4.85 -1.91
N LEU A 91 1.64 -3.90 -2.25
CA LEU A 91 1.67 -2.54 -1.72
C LEU A 91 0.53 -2.40 -0.72
N PHE A 92 0.87 -2.02 0.51
CA PHE A 92 -0.06 -1.90 1.61
C PHE A 92 -0.27 -0.43 1.95
N TYR A 93 -1.44 0.07 1.58
CA TYR A 93 -1.80 1.47 1.79
C TYR A 93 -2.56 1.67 3.09
N MET A 94 -2.07 2.60 3.90
CA MET A 94 -2.70 2.96 5.16
C MET A 94 -3.56 4.21 4.98
N GLY A 95 -4.87 4.03 4.91
CA GLY A 95 -5.82 5.14 4.98
C GLY A 95 -5.92 5.73 6.39
N LYS A 96 -6.26 7.01 6.52
CA LYS A 96 -6.53 7.61 7.84
C LYS A 96 -7.93 7.18 8.26
N ALA A 97 -8.05 6.37 9.31
CA ALA A 97 -9.32 6.24 10.01
C ALA A 97 -9.66 7.60 10.63
N ILE A 98 -10.58 8.35 10.02
CA ILE A 98 -11.29 9.41 10.75
C ILE A 98 -12.24 8.66 11.68
N GLU A 99 -11.78 8.30 12.87
CA GLU A 99 -12.71 7.84 13.89
C GLU A 99 -13.64 9.00 14.26
N PRO A 100 -14.98 8.83 14.21
CA PRO A 100 -15.85 9.62 15.07
C PRO A 100 -15.35 9.43 16.50
N ARG A 101 -15.19 10.53 17.23
CA ARG A 101 -14.54 10.65 18.55
C ARG A 101 -15.06 9.69 19.66
N GLU A 102 -16.03 8.83 19.37
CA GLU A 102 -16.77 7.97 20.29
C GLU A 102 -16.32 6.50 20.32
N LYS A 103 -15.41 6.02 19.45
CA LYS A 103 -15.07 4.57 19.35
C LYS A 103 -13.66 4.15 19.77
N ARG A 104 -12.93 4.99 20.51
CA ARG A 104 -11.57 4.70 21.02
C ARG A 104 -11.47 3.52 22.01
N GLU A 105 -12.56 2.91 22.44
CA GLU A 105 -12.53 1.86 23.47
C GLU A 105 -12.28 0.42 22.96
N TYR A 106 -12.27 0.17 21.64
CA TYR A 106 -12.28 -1.22 21.13
C TYR A 106 -10.97 -1.76 20.56
N LEU A 107 -9.90 -0.97 20.56
CA LEU A 107 -8.59 -1.42 20.05
C LEU A 107 -7.54 -1.31 21.14
N GLN A 108 -7.71 -2.10 22.20
CA GLN A 108 -6.55 -2.57 22.98
C GLN A 108 -6.36 -4.06 22.67
N PRO A 109 -5.14 -4.49 22.30
CA PRO A 109 -4.86 -5.91 22.09
C PRO A 109 -4.88 -6.66 23.43
N ARG A 110 -5.49 -7.85 23.43
CA ARG A 110 -5.14 -8.92 24.37
C ARG A 110 -4.06 -9.78 23.76
#